data_AF-A0A149PEP8-F1
#
_entry.id   AF-A0A149PEP8-F1
#
_cell.length_a   1.000
_cell.length_b   1.000
_cell.length_c   1.000
_cell.angle_alpha   90.00
_cell.angle_beta   90.00
_cell.angle_gamma   90.00
#
_symmetry.space_group_name_H-M   'P 1'
#
loop_
_entity.id
_entity.type
_entity.pdbx_description
1 polymer ?
#
loop_
_entity_poly.entity_id
_entity_poly.type
_entity_poly.pdbx_seq_one_letter_code
_entity_poly.pdbx_strand_id
1 'polypeptide(L)'
;MVAALAASLSLDGMAQSRPIAYPAKGQSPQQQQQDEGACYAWAKNNTGIDPTMVANAPPPPSGPAVGGGERVQGAARGAAGGAIIGAIAGDAGKGAAIGAATGTMVGGSRARQNRRAAQAQSQAQTQGSMDTFNRAFAACMSGRGYTVN
;
A
#
# COMPACT_ATOMS: atom_id res chain seq x y z
N MET A 1 25.05 19.08 -24.28
CA MET A 1 25.22 18.75 -22.85
C MET A 1 24.00 17.94 -22.41
N VAL A 2 24.18 16.63 -22.21
CA VAL A 2 23.13 15.68 -21.81
C VAL A 2 23.11 15.66 -20.28
N ALA A 3 22.06 16.22 -19.67
CA ALA A 3 21.91 16.22 -18.22
C ALA A 3 21.25 14.90 -17.77
N ALA A 4 22.04 14.05 -17.12
CA ALA A 4 21.59 12.83 -16.47
C ALA A 4 20.74 13.17 -15.23
N LEU A 5 19.48 12.72 -15.22
CA LEU A 5 18.64 12.70 -14.02
C LEU A 5 18.76 11.31 -13.38
N ALA A 6 19.72 11.17 -12.47
CA ALA A 6 19.83 10.03 -11.58
C ALA A 6 18.75 10.17 -10.49
N ALA A 7 17.65 9.41 -10.62
CA ALA A 7 16.67 9.27 -9.55
C ALA A 7 17.21 8.27 -8.52
N SER A 8 17.79 8.77 -7.43
CA SER A 8 18.12 8.00 -6.24
C SER A 8 16.82 7.51 -5.58
N LEU A 9 16.49 6.24 -5.75
CA LEU A 9 15.48 5.57 -4.93
C LEU A 9 16.08 5.33 -3.54
N SER A 10 15.79 6.23 -2.60
CA SER A 10 16.00 5.96 -1.18
C SER A 10 15.06 4.82 -0.78
N LEU A 11 15.61 3.62 -0.53
CA LEU A 11 14.92 2.58 0.23
C LEU A 11 14.93 3.01 1.69
N ASP A 12 14.02 3.91 2.08
CA ASP A 12 13.67 4.06 3.50
C ASP A 12 12.96 2.76 3.89
N GLY A 13 13.75 1.81 4.39
CA GLY A 13 13.24 0.61 5.03
C GLY A 13 12.34 1.05 6.17
N MET A 14 11.02 0.92 6.00
CA MET A 14 10.08 1.11 7.08
C MET A 14 10.34 -0.01 8.08
N ALA A 15 11.23 0.25 9.04
CA ALA A 15 11.42 -0.61 10.20
C ALA A 15 10.07 -0.71 10.90
N GLN A 16 9.37 -1.83 10.71
CA GLN A 16 8.17 -2.16 11.45
C GLN A 16 8.58 -2.27 12.92
N SER A 17 8.34 -1.17 13.64
CA SER A 17 8.72 -0.97 15.03
C SER A 17 7.87 -1.89 15.89
N ARG A 18 8.45 -3.03 16.26
CA ARG A 18 7.91 -3.85 17.34
C ARG A 18 7.84 -2.98 18.61
N PRO A 19 6.82 -3.16 19.46
CA PRO A 19 6.73 -2.46 20.72
C PRO A 19 8.00 -2.69 21.55
N ILE A 20 8.53 -1.63 22.16
CA ILE A 20 9.76 -1.72 22.94
C ILE A 20 9.38 -2.18 24.34
N ALA A 21 9.93 -3.33 24.76
CA ALA A 21 9.72 -3.86 26.09
C ALA A 21 10.85 -3.42 27.03
N TYR A 22 10.50 -2.76 28.12
CA TYR A 22 11.42 -2.33 29.18
C TYR A 22 11.37 -3.30 30.37
N PRO A 23 12.51 -3.83 30.84
CA PRO A 23 12.59 -4.77 31.95
C PRO A 23 12.34 -4.08 33.31
N ALA A 24 11.06 -3.89 33.66
CA ALA A 24 10.66 -3.14 34.85
C ALA A 24 10.94 -3.86 36.20
N LYS A 25 11.27 -5.15 36.18
CA LYS A 25 11.52 -5.96 37.38
C LYS A 25 12.97 -6.42 37.51
N GLY A 26 13.89 -5.77 36.80
CA GLY A 26 15.31 -6.13 36.84
C GLY A 26 15.65 -7.41 36.07
N GLN A 27 14.87 -7.75 35.04
CA GLN A 27 15.17 -8.88 34.17
C GLN A 27 16.51 -8.68 33.45
N SER A 28 17.33 -9.74 33.36
CA SER A 28 18.59 -9.68 32.63
C SER A 28 18.37 -9.60 31.11
N PRO A 29 19.34 -9.10 30.33
CA PRO A 29 19.24 -9.09 28.87
C PRO A 29 19.00 -10.48 28.26
N GLN A 30 19.59 -11.51 28.86
CA GLN A 30 19.39 -12.91 28.45
C GLN A 30 17.96 -13.36 28.71
N GLN A 31 17.40 -13.03 29.88
CA GLN A 31 16.00 -13.34 30.19
C GLN A 31 15.06 -12.60 29.24
N GLN A 32 15.35 -11.33 28.97
CA GLN A 32 14.58 -10.53 28.01
C GLN A 32 14.55 -11.17 26.62
N GLN A 33 15.69 -11.59 26.06
CA GLN A 33 15.69 -12.25 24.75
C GLN A 33 14.88 -13.55 24.74
N GLN A 34 14.96 -14.36 25.80
CA GLN A 34 14.17 -15.58 25.91
C GLN A 34 12.67 -15.29 25.99
N ASP A 35 12.31 -14.26 26.76
CA ASP A 35 10.93 -13.81 26.97
C ASP A 35 10.35 -13.24 25.69
N GLU A 36 11.10 -12.40 24.98
CA GLU A 36 10.75 -11.86 23.67
C GLU A 36 10.57 -12.97 22.64
N GLY A 37 11.46 -13.96 22.60
CA GLY A 37 11.33 -15.12 21.70
C GLY A 37 10.07 -15.93 21.99
N ALA A 38 9.80 -16.22 23.26
CA ALA A 38 8.60 -16.94 23.68
C ALA A 38 7.32 -16.15 23.37
N CYS A 39 7.30 -14.85 23.66
CA CYS A 39 6.16 -13.98 23.39
C CYS A 39 5.94 -13.74 21.89
N TYR A 40 7.01 -13.72 21.10
CA TYR A 40 6.91 -13.68 19.63
C TYR A 40 6.24 -14.94 19.10
N ALA A 41 6.70 -16.12 19.54
CA ALA A 41 6.10 -17.40 19.13
C ALA A 41 4.64 -17.51 19.58
N TRP A 42 4.34 -17.08 20.80
CA TRP A 42 2.98 -17.05 21.32
C TRP A 42 2.08 -16.10 20.52
N ALA A 43 2.53 -14.88 20.24
CA ALA A 43 1.77 -13.90 19.45
C ALA A 43 1.50 -14.43 18.03
N LYS A 44 2.49 -15.06 17.41
CA LYS A 44 2.34 -15.71 16.10
C LYS A 44 1.29 -16.81 16.12
N ASN A 45 1.36 -17.70 17.11
CA ASN A 45 0.40 -18.80 17.25
C ASN A 45 -1.03 -18.29 17.57
N ASN A 46 -1.14 -17.26 18.39
CA ASN A 46 -2.43 -16.73 18.84
C ASN A 46 -3.13 -15.87 17.78
N THR A 47 -2.37 -15.17 16.94
CA THR A 47 -2.94 -14.27 15.90
C THR A 47 -2.94 -14.90 14.52
N GLY A 48 -2.12 -15.93 14.28
CA GLY A 48 -1.86 -16.47 12.94
C GLY A 48 -1.02 -15.55 12.04
N ILE A 49 -0.49 -14.45 12.58
CA ILE A 49 0.23 -13.41 11.82
C ILE A 49 1.72 -13.61 11.98
N ASP A 50 2.42 -13.74 10.85
CA ASP A 50 3.89 -13.75 10.81
C ASP A 50 4.41 -12.38 10.36
N PRO A 51 5.01 -11.56 11.25
CA PRO A 51 5.45 -10.22 10.89
C PRO A 51 6.60 -10.25 9.87
N THR A 52 7.38 -11.34 9.75
CA THR A 52 8.38 -11.44 8.67
C THR A 52 7.71 -11.62 7.30
N MET A 53 6.59 -12.34 7.22
CA MET A 53 5.85 -12.53 5.98
C MET A 53 5.09 -11.26 5.58
N VAL A 54 4.51 -10.57 6.56
CA VAL A 54 3.77 -9.33 6.34
C VAL A 54 4.70 -8.19 5.93
N ALA A 55 5.91 -8.11 6.51
CA ALA A 55 6.91 -7.10 6.12
C ALA A 55 7.49 -7.34 4.72
N ASN A 56 7.55 -8.59 4.27
CA ASN A 56 8.07 -8.97 2.95
C ASN A 56 6.97 -9.12 1.89
N ALA A 57 5.72 -8.73 2.20
CA ALA A 57 4.64 -8.79 1.23
C ALA A 57 4.98 -7.93 0.01
N PRO A 58 4.99 -8.49 -1.22
CA PRO A 58 5.30 -7.72 -2.41
C PRO A 58 4.29 -6.59 -2.57
N PRO A 59 4.72 -5.41 -3.05
CA PRO A 59 3.79 -4.32 -3.31
C PRO A 59 2.69 -4.82 -4.26
N PRO A 60 1.43 -4.35 -4.08
CA PRO A 60 0.34 -4.78 -4.93
C PRO A 60 0.74 -4.57 -6.40
N PRO A 61 0.48 -5.55 -7.27
CA PRO A 61 0.90 -5.48 -8.66
C PRO A 61 0.40 -4.17 -9.24
N SER A 62 1.33 -3.35 -9.73
CA SER A 62 0.96 -2.20 -10.52
C SER A 62 0.32 -2.75 -11.78
N GLY A 63 -1.01 -2.65 -11.86
CA GLY A 63 -1.73 -2.95 -13.10
C GLY A 63 -1.03 -2.26 -14.27
N PRO A 64 -1.07 -2.85 -15.49
CA PRO A 64 -0.13 -2.59 -16.58
C PRO A 64 0.28 -1.13 -16.63
N ALA A 65 1.58 -0.89 -16.51
CA ALA A 65 2.19 0.44 -16.43
C ALA A 65 1.71 1.30 -17.61
N VAL A 66 0.64 2.10 -17.41
CA VAL A 66 0.11 3.02 -18.43
C VAL A 66 0.15 2.46 -19.85
N GLY A 67 -0.15 1.18 -20.02
CA GLY A 67 0.05 0.48 -21.28
C GLY A 67 -1.23 0.53 -22.09
N GLY A 68 -1.45 1.61 -22.85
CA GLY A 68 -2.46 1.72 -23.91
C GLY A 68 -3.93 1.53 -23.52
N GLY A 69 -4.31 0.34 -23.03
CA GLY A 69 -5.68 -0.14 -22.84
C GLY A 69 -6.60 0.75 -22.01
N GLU A 70 -6.20 1.21 -20.82
CA GLU A 70 -7.08 2.10 -20.00
C GLU A 70 -7.23 3.50 -20.62
N ARG A 71 -6.19 4.00 -21.30
CA ARG A 71 -6.26 5.29 -22.01
C ARG A 71 -7.06 5.17 -23.30
N VAL A 72 -6.93 4.06 -24.03
CA VAL A 72 -7.71 3.74 -25.23
C VAL A 72 -9.17 3.48 -24.87
N GLN A 73 -9.44 2.78 -23.78
CA GLN A 73 -10.79 2.60 -23.27
C GLN A 73 -11.41 3.93 -22.82
N GLY A 74 -10.62 4.78 -22.15
CA GLY A 74 -11.01 6.15 -21.81
C GLY A 74 -11.28 7.00 -23.04
N ALA A 75 -10.42 6.92 -24.06
CA ALA A 75 -10.56 7.59 -25.34
C ALA A 75 -11.81 7.12 -26.09
N ALA A 76 -12.03 5.81 -26.19
CA ALA A 76 -13.18 5.24 -26.90
C ALA A 76 -14.50 5.60 -26.23
N ARG A 77 -14.56 5.52 -24.89
CA ARG A 77 -15.74 5.96 -24.12
C ARG A 77 -15.96 7.46 -24.23
N GLY A 78 -14.88 8.24 -24.15
CA GLY A 78 -14.94 9.68 -24.33
C GLY A 78 -15.37 10.09 -25.74
N ALA A 79 -14.89 9.40 -26.77
CA ALA A 79 -15.24 9.63 -28.16
C ALA A 79 -16.71 9.29 -28.43
N ALA A 80 -17.20 8.16 -27.92
CA ALA A 80 -18.61 7.79 -28.06
C ALA A 80 -19.53 8.82 -27.37
N GLY A 81 -19.20 9.23 -26.13
CA GLY A 81 -19.97 10.26 -25.43
C GLY A 81 -19.90 11.63 -26.11
N GLY A 82 -18.72 12.01 -26.60
CA GLY A 82 -18.51 13.27 -27.32
C GLY A 82 -19.17 13.31 -28.70
N ALA A 83 -19.26 12.17 -29.39
CA ALA A 83 -19.94 12.04 -30.69
C ALA A 83 -21.44 12.28 -30.57
N ILE A 84 -22.08 11.76 -29.52
CA ILE A 84 -23.51 11.96 -29.25
C ILE A 84 -23.80 13.46 -29.06
N ILE A 85 -22.98 14.13 -28.25
CA ILE A 85 -23.14 15.57 -27.98
C ILE A 85 -22.82 16.39 -29.23
N GLY A 86 -21.77 16.02 -29.96
CA GLY A 86 -21.36 16.69 -31.20
C GLY A 86 -22.39 16.56 -32.32
N ALA A 87 -23.09 15.42 -32.42
CA ALA A 87 -24.16 15.20 -33.40
C ALA A 87 -25.33 16.17 -33.21
N ILE A 88 -25.63 16.55 -31.95
CA ILE A 88 -26.65 17.55 -31.63
C ILE A 88 -26.20 18.96 -32.06
N ALA A 89 -24.90 19.24 -31.98
CA ALA A 89 -24.28 20.51 -32.38
C ALA A 89 -23.86 20.57 -33.87
N GLY A 90 -24.19 19.55 -34.67
CA GLY A 90 -23.92 19.51 -36.12
C GLY A 90 -22.55 18.95 -36.53
N ASP A 91 -21.72 18.51 -35.59
CA ASP A 91 -20.41 17.90 -35.88
C ASP A 91 -20.05 16.80 -34.86
N ALA A 92 -20.51 15.59 -35.16
CA ALA A 92 -20.21 14.40 -34.38
C ALA A 92 -18.71 14.07 -34.37
N GLY A 93 -17.98 14.35 -35.46
CA GLY A 93 -16.56 14.05 -35.59
C GLY A 93 -15.69 14.92 -34.68
N LYS A 94 -15.99 16.22 -34.63
CA LYS A 94 -15.32 17.17 -33.73
C LYS A 94 -15.68 16.92 -32.27
N GLY A 95 -16.93 16.59 -31.97
CA GLY A 95 -17.36 16.15 -30.64
C GLY A 95 -16.66 14.86 -30.19
N ALA A 96 -16.51 13.88 -31.10
CA ALA A 96 -15.80 12.62 -30.82
C ALA A 96 -14.31 12.86 -30.56
N ALA A 97 -13.64 13.70 -31.36
CA ALA A 97 -12.22 14.01 -31.16
C ALA A 97 -11.96 14.71 -29.82
N ILE A 98 -12.79 15.70 -29.47
CA ILE A 98 -12.73 16.40 -28.17
C ILE A 98 -12.99 15.41 -27.03
N GLY A 99 -14.05 14.61 -27.15
CA GLY A 99 -14.40 13.60 -26.15
C GLY A 99 -13.31 12.54 -25.97
N ALA A 100 -12.63 12.11 -27.04
CA ALA A 100 -11.52 11.17 -26.99
C ALA A 100 -10.34 11.76 -26.19
N ALA A 101 -9.93 12.99 -26.50
CA ALA A 101 -8.84 13.67 -25.82
C ALA A 101 -9.14 13.82 -24.31
N THR A 102 -10.33 14.32 -23.96
CA THR A 102 -10.74 14.45 -22.56
C THR A 102 -10.86 13.08 -21.86
N GLY A 103 -11.36 12.06 -22.57
CA GLY A 103 -11.50 10.70 -22.08
C GLY A 103 -10.17 10.04 -21.71
N THR A 104 -9.08 10.30 -22.45
CA THR A 104 -7.74 9.82 -22.08
C THR A 104 -7.23 10.44 -20.77
N MET A 105 -7.50 11.73 -20.55
CA MET A 105 -7.05 12.45 -19.36
C MET A 105 -7.81 11.98 -18.11
N VAL A 106 -9.14 11.89 -18.21
CA VAL A 106 -9.99 11.42 -17.11
C VAL A 106 -9.74 9.94 -16.80
N GLY A 107 -9.62 9.10 -17.83
CA GLY A 107 -9.26 7.68 -17.69
C GLY A 107 -7.90 7.50 -17.01
N GLY A 108 -6.89 8.28 -17.43
CA GLY A 108 -5.57 8.26 -16.80
C GLY A 108 -5.57 8.74 -15.35
N SER A 109 -6.37 9.76 -15.01
CA SER A 109 -6.52 10.23 -13.62
C SER A 109 -7.19 9.18 -12.73
N ARG A 110 -8.28 8.57 -13.22
CA ARG A 110 -9.00 7.52 -12.49
C ARG A 110 -8.14 6.28 -12.28
N ALA A 111 -7.35 5.87 -13.28
CA ALA A 111 -6.40 4.76 -13.14
C ALA A 111 -5.38 5.01 -12.01
N ARG A 112 -4.83 6.24 -11.93
CA ARG A 112 -3.93 6.61 -10.83
C ARG A 112 -4.63 6.61 -9.48
N GLN A 113 -5.87 7.11 -9.41
CA GLN A 113 -6.65 7.12 -8.18
C GLN A 113 -6.95 5.70 -7.71
N ASN A 114 -7.31 4.79 -8.62
CA ASN A 114 -7.57 3.39 -8.29
C ASN A 114 -6.31 2.68 -7.79
N ARG A 115 -5.14 2.97 -8.38
CA ARG A 115 -3.84 2.46 -7.88
C ARG A 115 -3.51 2.98 -6.49
N ARG A 116 -3.72 4.27 -6.23
CA ARG A 116 -3.53 4.86 -4.90
C ARG A 116 -4.47 4.25 -3.87
N ALA A 117 -5.73 4.02 -4.23
CA ALA A 117 -6.70 3.36 -3.38
C ALA A 117 -6.31 1.90 -3.10
N ALA A 118 -5.89 1.13 -4.11
CA ALA A 118 -5.40 -0.24 -3.95
C ALA A 118 -4.13 -0.32 -3.09
N GLN A 119 -3.20 0.62 -3.27
CA GLN A 119 -1.99 0.71 -2.46
C GLN A 119 -2.31 1.10 -1.01
N ALA A 120 -3.21 2.07 -0.80
CA ALA A 120 -3.66 2.46 0.54
C ALA A 120 -4.38 1.31 1.25
N GLN A 121 -5.21 0.54 0.55
CA GLN A 121 -5.89 -0.64 1.08
C GLN A 121 -4.88 -1.71 1.51
N SER A 122 -3.91 -2.02 0.65
CA SER A 122 -2.85 -3.00 0.96
C SER A 122 -2.03 -2.56 2.17
N GLN A 123 -1.67 -1.28 2.24
CA GLN A 123 -0.86 -0.75 3.33
C GLN A 123 -1.63 -0.73 4.65
N ALA A 124 -2.92 -0.39 4.64
CA ALA A 124 -3.78 -0.43 5.81
C ALA A 124 -3.96 -1.86 6.34
N GLN A 125 -4.07 -2.86 5.45
CA GLN A 125 -4.19 -4.26 5.84
C GLN A 125 -2.90 -4.81 6.45
N THR A 126 -1.73 -4.48 5.87
CA THR A 126 -0.42 -4.79 6.43
C THR A 126 -0.26 -4.17 7.82
N GLN A 127 -0.58 -2.88 7.97
CA GLN A 127 -0.48 -2.17 9.24
C GLN A 127 -1.41 -2.78 10.30
N GLY A 128 -2.68 -3.02 9.98
CA GLY A 128 -3.63 -3.61 10.92
C GLY A 128 -3.26 -5.04 11.37
N SER A 129 -2.63 -5.80 10.48
CA SER A 129 -2.09 -7.14 10.83
C SER A 129 -0.94 -7.01 11.83
N MET A 130 -0.02 -6.08 11.57
CA MET A 130 1.12 -5.81 12.44
C MET A 130 0.69 -5.27 13.81
N ASP A 131 -0.29 -4.36 13.84
CA ASP A 131 -0.85 -3.84 15.10
C ASP A 131 -1.50 -4.95 15.92
N THR A 132 -2.16 -5.91 15.27
CA THR A 132 -2.76 -7.08 15.94
C THR A 132 -1.69 -8.00 16.53
N PHE A 133 -0.64 -8.30 15.77
CA PHE A 133 0.52 -9.03 16.26
C PHE A 133 1.19 -8.30 17.44
N ASN A 134 1.46 -7.00 17.28
CA ASN A 134 2.12 -6.16 18.27
C ASN A 134 1.34 -6.09 19.58
N ARG A 135 0.00 -6.01 19.52
CA ARG A 135 -0.86 -6.06 20.72
C ARG A 135 -0.75 -7.40 21.45
N ALA A 136 -0.75 -8.52 20.73
CA ALA A 136 -0.57 -9.83 21.33
C ALA A 136 0.82 -9.95 21.99
N PHE A 137 1.87 -9.54 21.26
CA PHE A 137 3.23 -9.53 21.78
C PHE A 137 3.34 -8.66 23.05
N ALA A 138 2.80 -7.45 23.01
CA ALA A 138 2.77 -6.54 24.14
C ALA A 138 2.04 -7.15 25.35
N ALA A 139 0.88 -7.76 25.14
CA ALA A 139 0.12 -8.41 26.22
C ALA A 139 0.93 -9.53 26.89
N CYS A 140 1.64 -10.35 26.12
CA CYS A 140 2.51 -11.39 26.67
C CYS A 140 3.68 -10.79 27.48
N MET A 141 4.37 -9.79 26.92
CA MET A 141 5.49 -9.13 27.59
C MET A 141 5.03 -8.42 28.87
N SER A 142 3.89 -7.73 28.84
CA SER A 142 3.29 -7.10 30.02
C SER A 142 2.92 -8.11 31.10
N GLY A 143 2.39 -9.29 30.73
CA GLY A 143 2.13 -10.38 31.67
C GLY A 143 3.39 -10.90 32.39
N ARG A 144 4.55 -10.81 31.73
CA ARG A 144 5.87 -11.17 32.29
C ARG A 144 6.52 -10.04 33.09
N GLY A 145 5.84 -8.90 33.23
CA GLY A 145 6.31 -7.75 33.99
C GLY A 145 7.27 -6.85 33.23
N TYR A 146 7.18 -6.81 31.90
CA TYR A 146 7.80 -5.78 31.09
C TYR A 146 6.84 -4.62 30.88
N THR A 147 7.36 -3.40 30.87
CA THR A 147 6.60 -2.23 30.44
C THR A 147 6.75 -2.09 28.94
N VAL A 148 5.65 -2.09 28.18
CA VAL A 148 5.69 -2.08 26.71
C VAL A 148 5.13 -0.76 26.21
N ASN A 149 5.91 -0.05 25.38
CA ASN A 149 5.53 1.23 24.76
C ASN A 149 5.74 1.21 23.24
#